data_AF-A0A6J1PF21-F1
#
_entry.id   AF-A0A6J1PF21-F1
#
_cell.length_a   1.000
_cell.length_b   1.000
_cell.length_c   1.000
_cell.angle_alpha   90.00
_cell.angle_beta   90.00
_cell.angle_gamma   90.00
#
_symmetry.space_group_name_H-M   'P 1'
#
loop_
_entity.id
_entity.type
_entity.pdbx_description
1 polymer ?
#
loop_
_entity_poly.entity_id
_entity_poly.type
_entity_poly.pdbx_seq_one_letter_code
_entity_poly.pdbx_strand_id
1 'polypeptide(L)'
;MRPLKSTDVDNNIEKRRLVDELHAPARRNFPRRHVIVRRYNDLWQADIVEMRPYSRFNGGYHYIITVIDVLSKYAWAVPLKGKGGSETADAIAEIIRDSGRCPSNLQTDMGKEFYNTDVQRLVRKHGINHYSTYSVMKVSVVERFNRTLKNNMWEMFTLNGTYKCSKRATRYRYTPNWTTEVFKIVKVQHTNPVTYLLEDYRGKSVAEAFYEYELHCATYPDVYLVEKVLRRRGDEVYVKWLGFDGSHNSWIHKDN
;
A
#
# COMPACT_ATOMS: atom_id res chain seq x y z
N MET A 1 16.67 10.15 23.26
CA MET A 1 15.79 9.79 22.13
C MET A 1 14.67 10.79 22.17
N ARG A 2 14.73 11.82 21.30
CA ARG A 2 14.04 13.12 21.51
C ARG A 2 12.56 13.24 21.19
N PRO A 3 11.63 13.54 22.14
CA PRO A 3 10.23 13.77 21.85
C PRO A 3 9.90 15.27 21.67
N LEU A 4 8.95 15.56 20.78
CA LEU A 4 8.37 16.88 20.52
C LEU A 4 6.99 17.02 21.22
N LYS A 5 6.59 18.25 21.61
CA LYS A 5 5.25 18.57 22.15
C LYS A 5 4.53 19.65 21.32
N SER A 6 3.22 19.54 21.13
CA SER A 6 2.40 20.50 20.35
C SER A 6 0.88 20.33 20.61
N THR A 7 0.24 21.28 21.29
CA THR A 7 -1.12 21.11 21.84
C THR A 7 -2.29 21.18 20.84
N ASP A 8 -2.12 21.77 19.65
CA ASP A 8 -3.15 21.73 18.58
C ASP A 8 -2.97 20.56 17.62
N VAL A 9 -1.71 20.17 17.41
CA VAL A 9 -1.34 18.95 16.71
C VAL A 9 -1.80 17.74 17.54
N ASP A 10 -1.72 17.81 18.87
CA ASP A 10 -2.16 16.75 19.78
C ASP A 10 -3.65 16.42 19.62
N ASN A 11 -4.54 17.40 19.42
CA ASN A 11 -5.96 17.13 19.17
C ASN A 11 -6.22 16.43 17.83
N ASN A 12 -5.48 16.81 16.79
CA ASN A 12 -5.58 16.17 15.48
C ASN A 12 -4.91 14.77 15.47
N ILE A 13 -3.85 14.60 16.26
CA ILE A 13 -3.18 13.31 16.52
C ILE A 13 -4.11 12.39 17.32
N GLU A 14 -4.75 12.87 18.39
CA GLU A 14 -5.68 12.06 19.20
C GLU A 14 -6.92 11.67 18.38
N LYS A 15 -7.47 12.60 17.59
CA LYS A 15 -8.53 12.27 16.63
C LYS A 15 -8.07 11.21 15.63
N ARG A 16 -6.84 11.32 15.12
CA ARG A 16 -6.27 10.34 14.18
C ARG A 16 -6.01 8.99 14.85
N ARG A 17 -5.51 8.97 16.09
CA ARG A 17 -5.32 7.75 16.89
C ARG A 17 -6.64 7.01 17.14
N LEU A 18 -7.70 7.73 17.49
CA LEU A 18 -9.05 7.16 17.65
C LEU A 18 -9.57 6.58 16.34
N VAL A 19 -9.35 7.29 15.23
CA VAL A 19 -9.73 6.82 13.88
C VAL A 19 -8.93 5.57 13.49
N ASP A 20 -7.62 5.57 13.72
CA ASP A 20 -6.72 4.44 13.43
C ASP A 20 -7.11 3.20 14.27
N GLU A 21 -7.51 3.39 15.53
CA GLU A 21 -7.98 2.31 16.42
C GLU A 21 -9.33 1.75 15.95
N LEU A 22 -10.28 2.62 15.59
CA LEU A 22 -11.60 2.22 15.08
C LEU A 22 -11.52 1.42 13.76
N HIS A 23 -10.59 1.79 12.88
CA HIS A 23 -10.43 1.17 11.55
C HIS A 23 -9.35 0.09 11.51
N ALA A 24 -8.71 -0.22 12.65
CA ALA A 24 -7.71 -1.27 12.76
C ALA A 24 -8.31 -2.64 12.39
N PRO A 25 -7.83 -3.30 11.31
CA PRO A 25 -8.40 -4.56 10.88
C PRO A 25 -8.00 -5.69 11.85
N ALA A 26 -8.97 -6.51 12.25
CA ALA A 26 -8.70 -7.76 12.95
C ALA A 26 -7.86 -8.69 12.05
N ARG A 27 -6.59 -8.93 12.43
CA ARG A 27 -5.66 -9.75 11.63
C ARG A 27 -5.83 -11.23 11.97
N ARG A 28 -6.14 -12.05 10.94
CA ARG A 28 -6.05 -13.52 11.00
C ARG A 28 -5.03 -14.00 9.98
N ASN A 29 -4.04 -14.76 10.42
CA ASN A 29 -3.00 -15.33 9.55
C ASN A 29 -3.45 -16.71 9.07
N PHE A 30 -3.30 -16.97 7.77
CA PHE A 30 -3.55 -18.28 7.15
C PHE A 30 -2.54 -18.49 6.02
N PRO A 31 -2.10 -19.74 5.76
CA PRO A 31 -1.18 -20.02 4.67
C PRO A 31 -1.82 -19.64 3.33
N ARG A 32 -1.05 -18.93 2.48
CA ARG A 32 -1.50 -18.47 1.16
C ARG A 32 -0.57 -19.01 0.09
N ARG A 33 -1.12 -19.28 -1.10
CA ARG A 33 -0.30 -19.63 -2.27
C ARG A 33 0.45 -18.40 -2.74
N HIS A 34 1.76 -18.56 -2.96
CA HIS A 34 2.60 -17.52 -3.54
C HIS A 34 2.29 -17.37 -5.03
N VAL A 35 2.11 -16.13 -5.49
CA VAL A 35 2.07 -15.81 -6.91
C VAL A 35 3.52 -15.65 -7.36
N ILE A 36 3.99 -16.55 -8.23
CA ILE A 36 5.33 -16.49 -8.79
C ILE A 36 5.30 -15.54 -10.00
N VAL A 37 5.98 -14.40 -9.88
CA VAL A 37 6.14 -13.41 -10.95
C VAL A 37 7.63 -13.28 -11.24
N ARG A 38 8.03 -13.28 -12.52
CA ARG A 38 9.45 -13.43 -12.89
C ARG A 38 10.12 -12.11 -13.26
N ARG A 39 9.36 -11.08 -13.66
CA ARG A 39 9.89 -9.79 -14.16
C ARG A 39 9.00 -8.60 -13.82
N TYR A 40 9.53 -7.38 -13.93
CA TYR A 40 8.73 -6.15 -13.85
C TYR A 40 7.69 -6.10 -14.96
N ASN A 41 6.49 -5.61 -14.65
CA ASN A 41 5.34 -5.58 -15.56
C ASN A 41 5.02 -6.95 -16.18
N ASP A 42 5.42 -8.06 -15.55
CA ASP A 42 5.07 -9.39 -16.02
C ASP A 42 3.58 -9.66 -15.80
N LEU A 43 3.06 -9.27 -14.63
CA LEU A 43 1.66 -9.45 -14.26
C LEU A 43 1.09 -8.21 -13.59
N TRP A 44 0.06 -7.62 -14.22
CA TRP A 44 -0.84 -6.67 -13.58
C TRP A 44 -2.14 -7.36 -13.18
N GLN A 45 -2.67 -7.01 -12.01
CA GLN A 45 -4.00 -7.40 -11.57
C GLN A 45 -4.90 -6.17 -11.55
N ALA A 46 -6.14 -6.31 -12.04
CA ALA A 46 -7.11 -5.24 -12.00
C ALA A 46 -8.46 -5.70 -11.46
N ASP A 47 -9.16 -4.76 -10.81
CA ASP A 47 -10.48 -4.95 -10.22
C ASP A 47 -11.26 -3.63 -10.23
N ILE A 48 -12.59 -3.68 -10.09
CA ILE A 48 -13.45 -2.50 -9.97
C ILE A 48 -14.05 -2.44 -8.58
N VAL A 49 -13.75 -1.35 -7.88
CA VAL A 49 -14.34 -1.04 -6.59
C VAL A 49 -15.62 -0.22 -6.78
N GLU A 50 -16.72 -0.69 -6.22
CA GLU A 50 -18.00 0.03 -6.22
C GLU A 50 -18.07 1.11 -5.14
N MET A 51 -18.49 2.32 -5.55
CA MET A 51 -18.58 3.52 -4.71
C MET A 51 -19.95 4.23 -4.84
N ARG A 52 -20.97 3.54 -5.37
CA ARG A 52 -22.30 4.12 -5.65
C ARG A 52 -22.91 4.95 -4.50
N PRO A 53 -22.85 4.53 -3.22
CA PRO A 53 -23.44 5.30 -2.13
C PRO A 53 -22.85 6.71 -1.98
N TYR A 54 -21.63 6.93 -2.46
CA TYR A 54 -20.88 8.18 -2.29
C TYR A 54 -20.85 9.03 -3.57
N SER A 55 -21.50 8.61 -4.65
CA SER A 55 -21.42 9.29 -5.95
C SER A 55 -21.90 10.74 -5.89
N ARG A 56 -22.89 11.04 -5.03
CA ARG A 56 -23.39 12.41 -4.80
C ARG A 56 -22.29 13.35 -4.29
N PHE A 57 -21.42 12.87 -3.42
CA PHE A 57 -20.30 13.63 -2.87
C PHE A 57 -19.08 13.63 -3.80
N ASN A 58 -19.00 12.63 -4.67
CA ASN A 58 -17.89 12.42 -5.61
C ASN A 58 -18.21 12.90 -7.03
N GLY A 59 -19.16 13.83 -7.21
CA GLY A 59 -19.42 14.44 -8.53
C GLY A 59 -19.85 13.44 -9.60
N GLY A 60 -20.58 12.39 -9.21
CA GLY A 60 -21.11 11.37 -10.12
C GLY A 60 -20.16 10.21 -10.42
N TYR A 61 -19.03 10.08 -9.71
CA TYR A 61 -18.20 8.87 -9.81
C TYR A 61 -18.81 7.74 -8.97
N HIS A 62 -19.13 6.64 -9.65
CA HIS A 62 -19.80 5.49 -9.05
C HIS A 62 -18.85 4.31 -8.79
N TYR A 63 -17.69 4.30 -9.46
CA TYR A 63 -16.74 3.20 -9.38
C TYR A 63 -15.31 3.72 -9.35
N ILE A 64 -14.37 2.86 -8.99
CA ILE A 64 -12.94 3.10 -9.09
C ILE A 64 -12.33 1.84 -9.70
N ILE A 65 -11.68 1.96 -10.86
CA ILE A 65 -10.84 0.87 -11.37
C ILE A 65 -9.51 0.92 -10.64
N THR A 66 -9.08 -0.21 -10.12
CA THR A 66 -7.77 -0.38 -9.49
C THR A 66 -6.93 -1.33 -10.33
N VAL A 67 -5.66 -0.96 -10.53
CA VAL A 67 -4.68 -1.75 -11.26
C VAL A 67 -3.43 -1.82 -10.41
N ILE A 68 -2.86 -3.00 -10.21
CA ILE A 68 -1.62 -3.18 -9.43
C ILE A 68 -0.64 -4.07 -10.17
N ASP A 69 0.60 -3.64 -10.25
CA ASP A 69 1.72 -4.50 -10.62
C ASP A 69 2.01 -5.48 -9.47
N VAL A 70 1.88 -6.77 -9.74
CA VAL A 70 2.01 -7.80 -8.70
C VAL A 70 3.44 -7.87 -8.15
N LEU A 71 4.48 -7.60 -8.94
CA LEU A 71 5.85 -7.67 -8.44
C LEU A 71 6.20 -6.40 -7.67
N SER A 72 6.12 -5.24 -8.31
CA SER A 72 6.54 -3.96 -7.70
C SER A 72 5.57 -3.42 -6.67
N LYS A 73 4.35 -3.98 -6.58
CA LYS A 73 3.20 -3.49 -5.81
C LYS A 73 2.77 -2.08 -6.19
N TYR A 74 3.25 -1.55 -7.32
CA TYR A 74 2.84 -0.22 -7.77
C TYR A 74 1.38 -0.26 -8.21
N ALA A 75 0.57 0.68 -7.72
CA ALA A 75 -0.87 0.66 -7.95
C ALA A 75 -1.39 1.98 -8.53
N TRP A 76 -2.43 1.87 -9.33
CA TRP A 76 -3.18 2.95 -9.91
C TRP A 76 -4.65 2.80 -9.51
N ALA A 77 -5.30 3.91 -9.21
CA ALA A 77 -6.73 3.93 -8.99
C ALA A 77 -7.34 5.13 -9.75
N VAL A 78 -8.28 4.82 -10.64
CA VAL A 78 -8.91 5.80 -11.53
C VAL A 78 -10.42 5.78 -11.28
N PRO A 79 -11.05 6.93 -10.95
CA PRO A 79 -12.49 6.97 -10.73
C PRO A 79 -13.26 6.89 -12.05
N LEU A 80 -14.34 6.10 -12.08
CA LEU A 80 -15.21 5.90 -13.25
C LEU A 80 -16.65 6.33 -12.94
N LYS A 81 -17.34 6.88 -13.94
CA LYS A 81 -18.75 7.28 -13.80
C LYS A 81 -19.67 6.11 -14.10
N GLY A 82 -19.32 5.29 -15.09
CA GLY A 82 -20.02 4.09 -15.46
C GLY A 82 -19.20 2.82 -15.22
N LYS A 83 -19.87 1.68 -15.37
CA LYS A 83 -19.26 0.35 -15.48
C LYS A 83 -19.13 -0.09 -16.95
N GLY A 84 -19.15 0.88 -17.86
CA GLY A 84 -19.16 0.62 -19.30
C GLY A 84 -17.79 0.16 -19.78
N GLY A 85 -17.77 -0.76 -20.74
CA GLY A 85 -16.53 -1.32 -21.28
C GLY A 85 -15.59 -0.28 -21.90
N SER A 86 -16.17 0.75 -22.55
CA SER A 86 -15.43 1.88 -23.14
C SER A 86 -14.68 2.68 -22.06
N GLU A 87 -15.32 3.04 -20.95
CA GLU A 87 -14.67 3.79 -19.86
C GLU A 87 -13.55 2.98 -19.21
N THR A 88 -13.78 1.68 -19.00
CA THR A 88 -12.76 0.76 -18.47
C THR A 88 -11.54 0.70 -19.39
N ALA A 89 -11.76 0.59 -20.70
CA ALA A 89 -10.68 0.57 -21.69
C ALA A 89 -9.91 1.90 -21.70
N ASP A 90 -10.61 3.03 -21.70
CA ASP A 90 -10.01 4.36 -21.69
C ASP A 90 -9.13 4.57 -20.45
N ALA A 91 -9.61 4.15 -19.27
CA ALA A 91 -8.85 4.25 -18.02
C ALA A 91 -7.58 3.38 -18.04
N ILE A 92 -7.66 2.15 -18.55
CA ILE A 92 -6.46 1.29 -18.71
C ILE A 92 -5.49 1.91 -19.72
N ALA A 93 -6.00 2.46 -20.82
CA ALA A 93 -5.18 3.12 -21.83
C ALA A 93 -4.49 4.38 -21.30
N GLU A 94 -5.17 5.16 -20.45
CA GLU A 94 -4.61 6.31 -19.75
C GLU A 94 -3.48 5.86 -18.80
N ILE A 95 -3.70 4.82 -18.00
CA ILE A 95 -2.67 4.26 -17.10
C ILE A 95 -1.42 3.84 -17.89
N ILE A 96 -1.59 3.11 -19.00
CA ILE A 96 -0.47 2.65 -19.83
C ILE A 96 0.31 3.86 -20.39
N ARG A 97 -0.42 4.87 -20.89
CA ARG A 97 0.17 6.08 -21.47
C ARG A 97 0.92 6.91 -20.45
N ASP A 98 0.30 7.20 -19.31
CA ASP A 98 0.84 8.08 -18.27
C ASP A 98 1.97 7.41 -17.48
N SER A 99 1.88 6.10 -17.26
CA SER A 99 2.93 5.36 -16.56
C SER A 99 4.12 5.05 -17.45
N GLY A 100 3.95 5.04 -18.77
CA GLY A 100 4.92 4.53 -19.73
C GLY A 100 5.19 3.03 -19.56
N ARG A 101 4.30 2.29 -18.87
CA ARG A 101 4.44 0.86 -18.57
C ARG A 101 3.35 0.07 -19.27
N CYS A 102 3.70 -1.14 -19.71
CA CYS A 102 2.76 -2.06 -20.33
C CYS A 102 2.99 -3.47 -19.76
N PRO A 103 1.96 -4.15 -19.24
CA PRO A 103 2.13 -5.49 -18.72
C PRO A 103 2.21 -6.55 -19.82
N SER A 104 2.95 -7.64 -19.57
CA SER A 104 2.87 -8.84 -20.42
C SER A 104 1.54 -9.57 -20.21
N ASN A 105 1.09 -9.65 -18.95
CA ASN A 105 -0.14 -10.31 -18.56
C ASN A 105 -1.04 -9.36 -17.75
N LEU A 106 -2.33 -9.34 -18.09
CA LEU A 106 -3.36 -8.67 -17.30
C LEU A 106 -4.32 -9.72 -16.76
N GLN A 107 -4.44 -9.79 -15.44
CA GLN A 107 -5.38 -10.67 -14.76
C GLN A 107 -6.53 -9.87 -14.15
N THR A 108 -7.76 -10.22 -14.53
CA THR A 108 -8.99 -9.61 -13.98
C THR A 108 -9.93 -10.68 -13.47
N ASP A 109 -11.03 -10.27 -12.84
CA ASP A 109 -12.18 -11.14 -12.62
C ASP A 109 -12.93 -11.44 -13.94
N MET A 110 -14.00 -12.24 -13.87
CA MET A 110 -14.88 -12.55 -15.00
C MET A 110 -15.92 -11.44 -15.28
N GLY A 111 -15.67 -10.22 -14.82
CA GLY A 111 -16.55 -9.09 -15.01
C GLY A 111 -16.76 -8.76 -16.49
N LYS A 112 -18.01 -8.51 -16.89
CA LYS A 112 -18.36 -8.09 -18.27
C LYS A 112 -17.70 -6.76 -18.65
N GLU A 113 -17.37 -5.95 -17.65
CA GLU A 113 -16.57 -4.73 -17.76
C GLU A 113 -15.18 -4.93 -18.37
N PHE A 114 -14.57 -6.12 -18.23
CA PHE A 114 -13.25 -6.43 -18.76
C PHE A 114 -13.34 -7.30 -20.02
N TYR A 115 -14.38 -8.13 -20.13
CA TYR A 115 -14.63 -8.99 -21.29
C TYR A 115 -15.51 -8.31 -22.36
N ASN A 116 -15.19 -7.07 -22.72
CA ASN A 116 -15.88 -6.31 -23.76
C ASN A 116 -14.98 -6.09 -24.99
N THR A 117 -15.58 -5.65 -26.10
CA THR A 117 -14.88 -5.44 -27.37
C THR A 117 -13.79 -4.38 -27.32
N ASP A 118 -13.97 -3.32 -26.52
CA ASP A 118 -13.02 -2.20 -26.42
C ASP A 118 -11.78 -2.57 -25.61
N VAL A 119 -11.97 -3.24 -24.47
CA VAL A 119 -10.85 -3.78 -23.66
C VAL A 119 -10.10 -4.84 -24.46
N GLN A 120 -10.80 -5.75 -25.14
CA GLN A 120 -10.13 -6.74 -26.00
C GLN A 120 -9.35 -6.08 -27.15
N ARG A 121 -9.88 -5.03 -27.77
CA ARG A 121 -9.17 -4.25 -28.80
C ARG A 121 -7.91 -3.61 -28.22
N LEU A 122 -7.98 -3.02 -27.03
CA LEU A 122 -6.86 -2.38 -26.33
C LEU A 122 -5.75 -3.38 -26.00
N VAL A 123 -6.13 -4.52 -25.43
CA VAL A 123 -5.23 -5.60 -25.01
C VAL A 123 -4.51 -6.18 -26.24
N ARG A 124 -5.24 -6.45 -27.33
CA ARG A 124 -4.64 -6.92 -28.59
C ARG A 124 -3.68 -5.89 -29.20
N LYS A 125 -4.05 -4.61 -29.19
CA LYS A 125 -3.21 -3.51 -29.70
C LYS A 125 -1.86 -3.43 -28.98
N HIS A 126 -1.82 -3.70 -27.69
CA HIS A 126 -0.60 -3.64 -26.87
C HIS A 126 0.09 -5.00 -26.70
N GLY A 127 -0.42 -6.06 -27.33
CA GLY A 127 0.14 -7.42 -27.20
C GLY A 127 0.04 -8.01 -25.79
N ILE A 128 -0.94 -7.55 -25.00
CA ILE A 128 -1.13 -7.98 -23.62
C ILE A 128 -1.89 -9.31 -23.61
N ASN A 129 -1.51 -10.25 -22.76
CA ASN A 129 -2.29 -11.45 -22.51
C ASN A 129 -3.31 -11.20 -21.39
N HIS A 130 -4.58 -10.99 -21.74
CA HIS A 130 -5.66 -10.81 -20.76
C HIS A 130 -6.33 -12.13 -20.44
N TYR A 131 -6.38 -12.48 -19.16
CA TYR A 131 -7.08 -13.67 -18.68
C TYR A 131 -7.73 -13.44 -17.32
N SER A 132 -8.61 -14.34 -16.94
CA SER A 132 -9.14 -14.46 -15.58
C SER A 132 -8.85 -15.86 -15.05
N THR A 133 -8.98 -16.05 -13.74
CA THR A 133 -8.80 -17.39 -13.16
C THR A 133 -9.92 -17.71 -12.20
N TYR A 134 -10.52 -18.89 -12.35
CA TYR A 134 -11.67 -19.37 -11.59
C TYR A 134 -11.47 -19.58 -10.08
N SER A 135 -10.26 -19.37 -9.55
CA SER A 135 -10.02 -19.61 -8.13
C SER A 135 -10.26 -18.36 -7.30
N VAL A 136 -11.08 -18.51 -6.26
CA VAL A 136 -11.46 -17.52 -5.23
C VAL A 136 -10.28 -16.70 -4.66
N MET A 137 -9.04 -17.18 -4.76
CA MET A 137 -7.86 -16.57 -4.11
C MET A 137 -6.82 -15.95 -5.05
N LYS A 138 -6.95 -16.04 -6.38
CA LYS A 138 -5.84 -15.65 -7.28
C LYS A 138 -5.73 -14.15 -7.58
N VAL A 139 -6.79 -13.37 -7.35
CA VAL A 139 -6.80 -11.89 -7.49
C VAL A 139 -6.51 -11.20 -6.14
N SER A 140 -5.95 -11.96 -5.19
CA SER A 140 -5.77 -11.54 -3.79
C SER A 140 -4.84 -10.33 -3.58
N VAL A 141 -3.98 -9.99 -4.55
CA VAL A 141 -3.08 -8.83 -4.42
C VAL A 141 -3.85 -7.54 -4.63
N VAL A 142 -4.63 -7.45 -5.71
CA VAL A 142 -5.49 -6.28 -5.94
C VAL A 142 -6.64 -6.22 -4.93
N GLU A 143 -7.21 -7.34 -4.49
CA GLU A 143 -8.20 -7.34 -3.41
C GLU A 143 -7.62 -6.78 -2.10
N ARG A 144 -6.39 -7.16 -1.75
CA ARG A 144 -5.69 -6.62 -0.58
C ARG A 144 -5.45 -5.12 -0.73
N PHE A 145 -5.05 -4.68 -1.91
CA PHE A 145 -4.92 -3.26 -2.22
C PHE A 145 -6.25 -2.53 -2.08
N ASN A 146 -7.34 -3.08 -2.62
CA ASN A 146 -8.68 -2.51 -2.53
C ASN A 146 -9.15 -2.35 -1.09
N ARG A 147 -8.81 -3.31 -0.21
CA ARG A 147 -9.07 -3.19 1.22
C ARG A 147 -8.27 -2.04 1.85
N THR A 148 -6.98 -1.92 1.53
CA THR A 148 -6.16 -0.80 2.01
C THR A 148 -6.70 0.54 1.50
N LEU A 149 -7.05 0.62 0.21
CA LEU A 149 -7.63 1.82 -0.40
C LEU A 149 -8.92 2.22 0.32
N LYS A 150 -9.85 1.29 0.53
CA LYS A 150 -11.09 1.53 1.26
C LYS A 150 -10.81 2.04 2.68
N ASN A 151 -9.94 1.37 3.44
CA ASN A 151 -9.62 1.78 4.81
C ASN A 151 -9.08 3.21 4.85
N ASN A 152 -8.10 3.53 4.01
CA ASN A 152 -7.54 4.89 3.95
C ASN A 152 -8.61 5.93 3.58
N MET A 153 -9.53 5.59 2.67
CA MET A 153 -10.66 6.46 2.32
C MET A 153 -11.60 6.67 3.51
N TRP A 154 -11.91 5.61 4.26
CA TRP A 154 -12.74 5.68 5.46
C TRP A 154 -12.10 6.56 6.54
N GLU A 155 -10.81 6.38 6.81
CA GLU A 155 -10.06 7.23 7.74
C GLU A 155 -10.13 8.71 7.31
N MET A 156 -9.89 8.98 6.02
CA MET A 156 -9.98 10.34 5.48
C MET A 156 -11.40 10.92 5.58
N PHE A 157 -12.45 10.11 5.39
CA PHE A 157 -13.83 10.56 5.56
C PHE A 157 -14.16 10.88 7.02
N THR A 158 -13.70 10.05 7.96
CA THR A 158 -13.90 10.28 9.41
C THR A 158 -13.11 11.50 9.89
N LEU A 159 -11.90 11.71 9.40
CA LEU A 159 -11.07 12.87 9.75
C LEU A 159 -11.66 14.17 9.24
N ASN A 160 -12.06 14.21 7.97
CA ASN A 160 -12.55 15.42 7.31
C ASN A 160 -14.04 15.69 7.56
N GLY A 161 -14.78 14.73 8.12
CA GLY A 161 -16.24 14.81 8.28
C GLY A 161 -17.01 14.89 6.96
N THR A 162 -16.37 14.57 5.82
CA THR A 162 -16.94 14.66 4.49
C THR A 162 -16.57 13.45 3.64
N TYR A 163 -17.49 13.01 2.76
CA TYR A 163 -17.31 11.83 1.91
C TYR A 163 -16.67 12.13 0.54
N LYS A 164 -15.92 13.25 0.45
CA LYS A 164 -15.40 13.75 -0.83
C LYS A 164 -14.06 13.10 -1.15
N CYS A 165 -13.99 12.40 -2.29
CA CYS A 165 -12.74 11.86 -2.84
C CYS A 165 -12.04 12.90 -3.72
N SER A 166 -10.70 12.95 -3.69
CA SER A 166 -9.93 13.76 -4.62
C SER A 166 -10.08 13.24 -6.05
N LYS A 167 -10.42 14.12 -6.99
CA LYS A 167 -10.80 13.79 -8.39
C LYS A 167 -9.67 13.31 -9.30
N ARG A 168 -8.40 13.35 -8.86
CA ARG A 168 -7.25 12.98 -9.70
C ARG A 168 -7.06 11.47 -9.67
N ALA A 169 -6.67 10.88 -10.82
CA ALA A 169 -6.02 9.57 -10.87
C ALA A 169 -4.88 9.60 -9.85
N THR A 170 -5.10 8.97 -8.72
CA THR A 170 -4.19 9.10 -7.60
C THR A 170 -3.20 7.98 -7.76
N ARG A 171 -1.95 8.35 -8.01
CA ARG A 171 -0.85 7.42 -8.16
C ARG A 171 -0.53 6.83 -6.78
N TYR A 172 -1.03 5.64 -6.51
CA TYR A 172 -0.79 4.96 -5.25
C TYR A 172 0.50 4.17 -5.39
N ARG A 173 1.62 4.73 -4.91
CA ARG A 173 2.72 3.85 -4.50
C ARG A 173 2.15 3.07 -3.33
N TYR A 174 1.86 1.77 -3.51
CA TYR A 174 1.73 0.89 -2.36
C TYR A 174 3.08 1.01 -1.67
N THR A 175 3.15 1.78 -0.60
CA THR A 175 4.22 1.63 0.35
C THR A 175 4.01 0.21 0.85
N PRO A 176 4.90 -0.76 0.54
CA PRO A 176 4.94 -1.93 1.40
C PRO A 176 4.97 -1.39 2.83
N ASN A 177 4.30 -2.06 3.77
CA ASN A 177 4.43 -1.69 5.17
C ASN A 177 5.91 -1.87 5.53
N TRP A 178 6.70 -0.84 5.27
CA TRP A 178 8.09 -0.75 5.63
C TRP A 178 8.09 -0.94 7.13
N THR A 179 8.87 -1.89 7.61
CA THR A 179 9.19 -1.91 9.02
C THR A 179 9.80 -0.55 9.35
N THR A 180 9.37 0.08 10.44
CA THR A 180 10.00 1.30 10.97
C THR A 180 11.41 1.04 11.51
N GLU A 181 11.88 -0.21 11.40
CA GLU A 181 13.22 -0.65 11.72
C GLU A 181 14.23 -0.11 10.69
N VAL A 182 15.22 0.62 11.20
CA VAL A 182 16.35 1.12 10.41
C VAL A 182 17.43 0.04 10.41
N PHE A 183 17.89 -0.35 9.22
CA PHE A 183 18.95 -1.33 9.03
C PHE A 183 20.18 -0.70 8.39
N LYS A 184 21.36 -1.24 8.72
CA LYS A 184 22.63 -0.87 8.11
C LYS A 184 22.96 -1.84 6.97
N ILE A 185 23.32 -1.31 5.79
CA ILE A 185 23.84 -2.13 4.70
C ILE A 185 25.27 -2.54 5.04
N VAL A 186 25.50 -3.83 5.20
CA VAL A 186 26.83 -4.39 5.51
C VAL A 186 27.58 -4.77 4.24
N LYS A 187 26.87 -5.34 3.27
CA LYS A 187 27.49 -5.87 2.06
C LYS A 187 26.56 -5.72 0.86
N VAL A 188 27.11 -5.22 -0.24
CA VAL A 188 26.47 -5.24 -1.56
C VAL A 188 26.95 -6.49 -2.29
N GLN A 189 26.02 -7.29 -2.79
CA GLN A 189 26.29 -8.45 -3.62
C GLN A 189 25.91 -8.14 -5.06
N HIS A 190 26.89 -8.12 -5.95
CA HIS A 190 26.70 -7.90 -7.39
C HIS A 190 26.20 -9.16 -8.11
N THR A 191 25.10 -9.74 -7.62
CA THR A 191 24.31 -10.73 -8.33
C THR A 191 23.47 -10.06 -9.42
N ASN A 192 22.82 -10.83 -10.30
CA ASN A 192 21.85 -10.27 -11.27
C ASN A 192 20.44 -10.75 -10.90
N PRO A 193 19.63 -9.96 -10.16
CA PRO A 193 19.83 -8.55 -9.78
C PRO A 193 20.69 -8.35 -8.53
N VAL A 194 21.18 -7.11 -8.32
CA VAL A 194 22.02 -6.73 -7.16
C VAL A 194 21.23 -6.89 -5.86
N THR A 195 21.85 -7.50 -4.85
CA THR A 195 21.24 -7.72 -3.53
C THR A 195 22.10 -7.11 -2.42
N TYR A 196 21.47 -6.81 -1.28
CA TYR A 196 22.06 -6.11 -0.15
C TYR A 196 21.87 -6.93 1.12
N LEU A 197 22.95 -7.19 1.86
CA LEU A 197 22.88 -7.76 3.19
C LEU A 197 22.74 -6.65 4.22
N LEU A 198 21.77 -6.83 5.10
CA LEU A 198 21.40 -5.88 6.14
C LEU A 198 21.79 -6.39 7.51
N GLU A 199 22.05 -5.46 8.42
CA GLU A 199 22.27 -5.70 9.84
C GLU A 199 21.38 -4.77 10.65
N ASP A 200 20.83 -5.29 11.75
CA ASP A 200 20.02 -4.50 12.67
C ASP A 200 20.88 -3.53 13.51
N TYR A 201 20.23 -2.70 14.33
CA TYR A 201 20.92 -1.76 15.21
C TYR A 201 21.76 -2.45 16.32
N ARG A 202 21.60 -3.76 16.53
CA ARG A 202 22.31 -4.58 17.54
C ARG A 202 23.51 -5.32 16.95
N GLY A 203 23.79 -5.16 15.66
CA GLY A 203 24.87 -5.89 15.00
C GLY A 203 24.50 -7.32 14.60
N LYS A 204 23.20 -7.63 14.47
CA LYS A 204 22.74 -8.94 14.01
C LYS A 204 22.40 -8.88 12.53
N SER A 205 23.08 -9.69 11.74
CA SER A 205 22.79 -9.82 10.31
C SER A 205 21.40 -10.41 10.08
N VAL A 206 20.65 -9.81 9.14
CA VAL A 206 19.40 -10.39 8.67
C VAL A 206 19.73 -11.59 7.79
N ALA A 207 19.01 -12.70 7.99
CA ALA A 207 19.31 -13.98 7.35
C ALA A 207 19.11 -13.99 5.82
N GLU A 208 18.47 -12.95 5.27
CA GLU A 208 18.08 -12.87 3.87
C GLU A 208 18.68 -11.60 3.21
N ALA A 209 18.95 -11.68 1.92
CA ALA A 209 19.45 -10.56 1.12
C ALA A 209 18.28 -9.80 0.49
N PHE A 210 18.33 -8.47 0.53
CA PHE A 210 17.25 -7.59 0.08
C PHE A 210 17.60 -6.93 -1.25
N TYR A 211 16.60 -6.61 -2.06
CA TYR A 211 16.83 -5.84 -3.28
C TYR A 211 16.77 -4.33 -3.01
N GLU A 212 17.38 -3.53 -3.88
CA GLU A 212 17.39 -2.05 -3.75
C GLU A 212 15.98 -1.46 -3.59
N TYR A 213 15.01 -2.01 -4.33
CA TYR A 213 13.62 -1.54 -4.29
C TYR A 213 12.87 -1.95 -3.02
N GLU A 214 13.43 -2.84 -2.19
CA GLU A 214 12.96 -3.23 -0.85
C GLU A 214 13.66 -2.42 0.24
N LEU A 215 14.43 -1.40 -0.14
CA LEU A 215 15.11 -0.53 0.79
C LEU A 215 14.65 0.91 0.57
N HIS A 216 14.62 1.68 1.65
CA HIS A 216 14.46 3.12 1.59
C HIS A 216 15.49 3.77 2.49
N CYS A 217 16.26 4.72 1.96
CA CYS A 217 17.17 5.53 2.77
C CYS A 217 16.39 6.27 3.86
N ALA A 218 16.78 6.06 5.12
CA ALA A 218 16.23 6.79 6.25
C ALA A 218 16.79 8.22 6.28
N THR A 219 15.92 9.23 6.25
CA THR A 219 16.32 10.65 6.37
C THR A 219 16.88 10.98 7.75
N TYR A 220 16.41 10.27 8.78
CA TYR A 220 16.83 10.43 10.17
C TYR A 220 17.09 9.05 10.79
N PRO A 221 18.31 8.50 10.65
CA PRO A 221 18.61 7.13 11.09
C PRO A 221 18.53 6.94 12.61
N ASP A 222 18.66 8.03 13.39
CA ASP A 222 18.69 8.00 14.85
C ASP A 222 17.33 8.30 15.52
N VAL A 223 16.26 8.43 14.73
CA VAL A 223 14.92 8.81 15.22
C VAL A 223 13.97 7.64 15.13
N TYR A 224 13.46 7.20 16.29
CA TYR A 224 12.52 6.09 16.41
C TYR A 224 11.19 6.55 16.98
N LEU A 225 10.09 6.02 16.46
CA LEU A 225 8.74 6.39 16.87
C LEU A 225 8.29 5.55 18.07
N VAL A 226 7.62 6.19 19.03
CA VAL A 226 7.00 5.50 20.16
C VAL A 226 5.61 5.00 19.75
N GLU A 227 5.34 3.70 19.89
CA GLU A 227 4.01 3.11 19.71
C GLU A 227 3.11 3.43 20.89
N LYS A 228 3.60 3.18 22.10
CA LYS A 228 2.81 3.30 23.32
C LYS A 228 3.69 3.57 24.54
N VAL A 229 3.21 4.42 25.45
CA VAL A 229 3.79 4.54 26.80
C VAL A 229 3.18 3.45 27.68
N LEU A 230 4.00 2.56 28.20
CA LEU A 230 3.60 1.42 29.04
C LEU A 230 3.55 1.79 30.52
N ARG A 231 4.54 2.55 31.01
CA ARG A 231 4.63 2.99 32.42
C ARG A 231 5.22 4.40 32.51
N ARG A 232 4.95 5.08 33.63
CA ARG A 232 5.52 6.39 33.95
C ARG A 232 6.15 6.34 35.34
N ARG A 233 7.33 6.93 35.50
CA ARG A 233 8.05 7.02 36.78
C ARG A 233 8.78 8.35 36.83
N GLY A 234 8.28 9.30 37.61
CA GLY A 234 8.86 10.65 37.66
C GLY A 234 8.93 11.29 36.26
N ASP A 235 10.13 11.67 35.85
CA ASP A 235 10.43 12.27 34.54
C ASP A 235 10.83 11.26 33.46
N GLU A 236 10.75 9.97 33.76
CA GLU A 236 10.96 8.89 32.80
C GLU A 236 9.63 8.24 32.39
N VAL A 237 9.58 7.81 31.13
CA VAL A 237 8.48 7.06 30.55
C VAL A 237 9.01 5.77 29.94
N TYR A 238 8.41 4.64 30.30
CA TYR A 238 8.72 3.33 29.73
C TYR A 238 7.90 3.16 28.46
N VAL A 239 8.56 3.03 27.33
CA VAL A 239 7.93 3.07 26.01
C VAL A 239 8.06 1.75 25.27
N LYS A 240 7.03 1.43 24.50
CA LYS A 240 7.05 0.46 23.41
C LYS A 240 7.36 1.19 22.12
N TRP A 241 8.43 0.79 21.45
CA TRP A 241 8.83 1.37 20.17
C TRP A 241 8.01 0.80 19.02
N LEU A 242 7.61 1.66 18.09
CA LEU A 242 6.81 1.28 16.93
C LEU A 242 7.61 0.38 16.01
N GLY A 243 7.07 -0.82 15.76
CA GLY A 243 7.67 -1.83 14.89
C GLY A 243 8.58 -2.83 15.61
N PHE A 244 8.89 -2.63 16.89
CA PHE A 244 9.77 -3.52 17.65
C PHE A 244 8.99 -4.45 18.61
N ASP A 245 9.59 -5.60 18.93
CA ASP A 245 9.03 -6.51 19.92
C ASP A 245 9.23 -6.01 21.37
N GLY A 246 8.61 -6.70 22.33
CA GLY A 246 8.66 -6.28 23.73
C GLY A 246 10.05 -6.30 24.37
N SER A 247 11.05 -6.92 23.74
CA SER A 247 12.43 -6.93 24.25
C SER A 247 13.15 -5.59 24.08
N HIS A 248 12.60 -4.71 23.24
CA HIS A 248 13.16 -3.40 22.92
C HIS A 248 12.60 -2.28 23.80
N ASN A 249 11.61 -2.58 24.64
CA ASN A 249 10.98 -1.59 25.50
C ASN A 249 12.00 -0.98 26.47
N SER A 250 12.04 0.35 26.56
CA SER A 250 13.05 1.06 27.35
C SER A 250 12.47 2.27 28.06
N TRP A 251 13.16 2.71 29.11
CA TRP A 251 12.87 3.99 29.76
C TRP A 251 13.50 5.12 28.95
N ILE A 252 12.74 6.18 28.70
CA ILE A 252 13.22 7.42 28.10
C ILE A 252 12.83 8.61 28.97
N HIS A 253 13.66 9.64 28.97
CA HIS A 253 13.38 10.88 29.70
C HIS A 253 12.42 11.76 28.90
N LYS A 254 11.44 12.40 29.58
CA LYS A 254 10.37 13.19 28.92
C LYS A 254 10.87 14.40 28.12
N ASP A 255 11.99 14.97 28.53
CA ASP A 255 12.57 16.19 27.94
C ASP A 255 13.62 15.92 26.88
N ASN A 256 13.98 14.65 26.74
CA ASN A 256 15.15 14.26 26.01
C ASN A 256 14.73 13.93 24.63
#